data_AF-A0A087RZ49-F1
#
_entry.id   AF-A0A087RZ49-F1
#
_cell.length_a   1.000
_cell.length_b   1.000
_cell.length_c   1.000
_cell.angle_alpha   90.00
_cell.angle_beta   90.00
_cell.angle_gamma   90.00
#
_symmetry.space_group_name_H-M   'P 1'
#
loop_
_entity.id
_entity.type
_entity.pdbx_description
1 polymer ?
#
loop_
_entity_poly.entity_id
_entity_poly.type
_entity_poly.pdbx_seq_one_letter_code
_entity_poly.pdbx_strand_id
1 'polypeptide(L)' 'MEMEFKEVYCMNCKKVLGRYNVKFYDDDKISELLKTTHSTHVRKGHQVNIKKFVKD' A
#
# COMPACT_ATOMS: atom_id res chain seq x y z
N MET A 1 18.62 -0.68 13.23
CA MET A 1 17.35 0.06 13.06
C MET A 1 16.65 -0.55 11.87
N GLU A 2 15.78 -1.52 12.12
CA GLU A 2 14.98 -2.17 11.08
C GLU A 2 14.10 -1.10 10.41
N MET A 3 14.28 -0.92 9.09
CA MET A 3 13.39 -0.08 8.29
C MET A 3 12.25 -0.97 7.80
N GLU A 4 11.15 -0.91 8.52
CA GLU A 4 9.92 -1.59 8.16
C GLU A 4 9.16 -0.76 7.11
N PHE A 5 8.78 -1.38 5.99
CA PHE A 5 7.97 -0.71 4.97
C PHE A 5 6.82 -1.60 4.51
N LYS A 6 5.66 -0.99 4.26
CA LYS A 6 4.49 -1.62 3.64
C LYS A 6 4.50 -1.34 2.15
N GLU A 7 4.68 -2.38 1.36
CA GLU A 7 4.49 -2.33 -0.08
C GLU A 7 3.03 -2.60 -0.42
N VAL A 8 2.43 -1.75 -1.24
CA VAL A 8 1.08 -1.97 -1.75
C VAL A 8 1.14 -2.48 -3.17
N TYR A 9 0.62 -3.68 -3.38
CA TYR A 9 0.53 -4.33 -4.67
C TYR A 9 -0.92 -4.44 -5.12
N CYS A 10 -1.20 -4.03 -6.35
CA CYS A 10 -2.52 -4.19 -6.95
C CYS A 10 -2.55 -5.44 -7.81
N MET A 11 -3.36 -6.43 -7.43
CA MET A 11 -3.51 -7.69 -8.17
C MET A 11 -4.18 -7.46 -9.52
N ASN A 12 -5.20 -6.61 -9.57
CA ASN A 12 -5.90 -6.28 -10.81
C ASN A 12 -5.01 -5.56 -11.82
N CYS A 13 -4.06 -4.74 -11.36
CA CYS A 13 -3.11 -4.03 -12.24
C CYS A 13 -1.79 -4.76 -12.42
N LYS A 14 -1.60 -5.87 -11.69
CA LYS A 14 -0.33 -6.60 -11.56
C LYS A 14 0.88 -5.69 -11.35
N LYS A 15 0.71 -4.59 -10.62
CA LYS A 15 1.77 -3.58 -10.39
C LYS A 15 1.86 -3.16 -8.94
N VAL A 16 3.06 -2.76 -8.54
CA VAL A 16 3.29 -2.09 -7.26
C VAL A 16 2.73 -0.66 -7.37
N LEU A 17 1.85 -0.31 -6.45
CA LEU A 17 1.26 1.03 -6.35
C LEU A 17 2.18 1.98 -5.57
N GLY A 18 2.83 1.48 -4.53
CA GLY A 18 3.75 2.27 -3.73
C GLY A 18 4.37 1.48 -2.59
N ARG A 19 5.42 2.04 -1.99
CA ARG A 19 6.05 1.55 -0.76
C ARG A 19 5.98 2.66 0.28
N TYR A 20 5.43 2.37 1.45
CA TYR A 20 5.21 3.32 2.53
C TYR A 20 5.97 2.88 3.76
N ASN A 21 6.65 3.80 4.42
CA ASN A 21 7.42 3.49 5.62
C ASN A 21 6.48 3.42 6.83
N VAL A 22 6.39 2.28 7.51
CA VAL A 22 5.38 2.12 8.59
C VAL A 22 5.65 3.00 9.81
N LYS A 23 6.89 3.49 9.97
CA LYS A 23 7.23 4.47 11.01
C LYS A 23 6.55 5.83 10.81
N PHE A 24 6.18 6.17 9.59
CA PHE A 24 5.62 7.49 9.23
C PHE A 24 4.19 7.39 8.70
N TYR A 25 3.81 6.22 8.18
CA TYR A 25 2.52 5.95 7.57
C TYR A 25 1.85 4.76 8.26
N ASP A 26 0.88 5.06 9.11
CA ASP A 26 -0.06 4.07 9.66
C ASP A 26 -0.97 3.47 8.58
N ASP A 27 -1.57 2.31 8.88
CA ASP A 27 -2.51 1.62 7.99
C ASP A 27 -3.63 2.52 7.49
N ASP A 28 -4.14 3.40 8.34
CA ASP A 28 -5.25 4.30 8.01
C ASP A 28 -4.84 5.34 6.95
N LYS A 29 -3.66 5.96 7.12
CA LYS A 29 -3.08 6.87 6.11
C LYS A 29 -2.77 6.15 4.81
N ILE A 30 -2.24 4.93 4.88
CA ILE A 30 -1.97 4.11 3.68
C ILE A 30 -3.30 3.80 2.97
N SER A 31 -4.34 3.43 3.71
CA SER A 31 -5.69 3.19 3.20
C SER A 31 -6.29 4.44 2.55
N GLU A 32 -6.10 5.61 3.15
CA GLU A 32 -6.57 6.88 2.61
C GLU A 32 -5.81 7.30 1.35
N LEU A 33 -4.48 7.13 1.32
CA LEU A 33 -3.66 7.32 0.12
C LEU A 33 -4.08 6.38 -0.99
N LEU A 34 -4.37 5.11 -0.69
CA LEU A 34 -4.90 4.16 -1.66
C LEU A 34 -6.29 4.57 -2.15
N LYS A 35 -7.17 5.01 -1.25
CA LYS A 35 -8.51 5.51 -1.61
C LYS A 35 -8.46 6.80 -2.41
N THR A 36 -7.41 7.61 -2.30
CA THR A 36 -7.30 8.93 -2.95
C THR A 36 -6.53 8.81 -4.26
N THR A 37 -5.26 8.38 -4.20
CA THR A 37 -4.36 8.19 -5.35
C THR A 37 -4.83 7.06 -6.27
N HIS A 38 -5.50 6.05 -5.71
CA HIS A 38 -6.04 4.90 -6.42
C HIS A 38 -7.55 4.76 -6.22
N SER A 39 -8.25 5.88 -6.01
CA SER A 39 -9.72 5.98 -5.93
C SER A 39 -10.43 5.22 -7.06
N THR A 40 -9.89 5.32 -8.28
CA THR A 40 -10.38 4.63 -9.47
C THR A 40 -10.22 3.11 -9.39
N HIS A 41 -9.22 2.61 -8.66
CA HIS A 41 -9.00 1.18 -8.43
C HIS A 41 -9.92 0.65 -7.32
N VAL A 42 -10.07 1.39 -6.21
CA VAL A 42 -11.00 1.01 -5.12
C VAL A 42 -12.45 1.03 -5.60
N ARG A 43 -12.87 2.07 -6.33
CA ARG A 43 -14.21 2.14 -6.94
C ARG A 43 -14.46 1.07 -8.01
N LYS A 44 -13.41 0.57 -8.67
CA LYS A 44 -13.49 -0.58 -9.59
C LYS A 44 -13.43 -1.94 -8.89
N GLY A 45 -13.32 -1.99 -7.56
CA GLY A 45 -13.22 -3.24 -6.81
C GLY A 45 -11.86 -3.95 -7.00
N HIS A 46 -10.79 -3.21 -7.29
CA HIS A 46 -9.47 -3.80 -7.44
C HIS A 46 -8.96 -4.35 -6.12
N GLN A 47 -8.49 -5.60 -6.15
CA GLN A 47 -7.90 -6.23 -4.99
C GLN A 47 -6.47 -5.71 -4.80
N VAL A 48 -6.29 -4.86 -3.80
CA VAL A 48 -4.99 -4.36 -3.35
C VAL A 48 -4.54 -5.16 -2.13
N ASN A 49 -3.29 -5.61 -2.17
CA ASN A 49 -2.68 -6.38 -1.11
C ASN A 49 -1.53 -5.57 -0.51
N ILE A 50 -1.51 -5.45 0.81
CA ILE A 50 -0.49 -4.70 1.54
C ILE A 50 0.46 -5.73 2.15
N LYS A 51 1.71 -5.75 1.69
CA LYS A 51 2.76 -6.62 2.24
C LYS A 51 3.69 -5.81 3.12
N LYS A 52 3.85 -6.24 4.38
CA LYS A 52 4.85 -5.69 5.29
C LYS A 52 6.19 -6.35 5.01
N PHE A 53 7.18 -5.56 4.66
CA PHE A 53 8.58 -5.95 4.56
C PHE A 53 9.31 -5.44 5.80
N VAL A 54 9.93 -6.36 6.51
CA VAL A 54 10.89 -6.08 7.58
C VAL A 54 12.24 -6.49 7.02
N LYS A 55 13.17 -5.55 6.89
CA LYS A 55 14.54 -5.86 6.51
C LYS A 55 15.29 -6.17 7.81
N ASP A 56 15.59 -7.45 8.02
CA ASP A 56 16.46 -7.99 9.07
C ASP A 56 17.91 -7.50 8.86
#